data_AF-A0A269PB97-F1
#
_entry.id   AF-A0A269PB97-F1
#
_cell.length_a   1.000
_cell.length_b   1.000
_cell.length_c   1.000
_cell.angle_alpha   90.00
_cell.angle_beta   90.00
_cell.angle_gamma   90.00
#
_symmetry.space_group_name_H-M   'P 1'
#
loop_
_entity.id
_entity.type
_entity.pdbx_description
1 polymer ?
#
loop_
_entity_poly.entity_id
_entity_poly.type
_entity_poly.pdbx_seq_one_letter_code
_entity_poly.pdbx_strand_id
1 'polypeptide(L)'
;MNTPLRRTRGDLIATGVITAVSAGLLATAFFTAPIRSSELTPAAEQQEDYGQLAVVPESLTESFRLPDSSPSSAPLVVNGLIITYNDHTITATTPEGDTAWTYTRDKELCTLAGAWDKVVADYRGNGGCGDVVGIDAKTGEYASTRSAPGPDQVANVSSNDRVGYVSSQHVELWRSDLVRTVEYGTIEAPQEPDMQPNECPITSALTRTELLAVTEVCDGGTFLRFQNATPEDSRSPEMNGSVELPEGAYLVGISQDAAAIYDPQSSEVRSYNKDGKELKVSEVPELPEAEQLDDATRILPVHDLPHHMTYHAGDYLLLLDPAELNVTGVFQGAKGTGFSADDRLLYASDSGIAVINWDKNSVEKIIPVDRGDYSGPISVDSAGATVVEKRGDEIVALSAE
;
A
#
# COMPACT_ATOMS: atom_id res chain seq x y z
N MET A 1 32.80 -8.92 -49.86
CA MET A 1 32.06 -9.90 -49.04
C MET A 1 32.91 -11.17 -48.98
N ASN A 2 33.48 -11.49 -47.82
CA ASN A 2 34.30 -12.69 -47.68
C ASN A 2 33.42 -13.92 -47.89
N THR A 3 33.86 -14.83 -48.76
CA THR A 3 33.20 -16.11 -48.97
C THR A 3 33.29 -16.92 -47.67
N PRO A 4 32.19 -17.47 -47.13
CA PRO A 4 32.23 -18.25 -45.91
C PRO A 4 33.21 -19.42 -46.05
N LEU A 5 33.99 -19.68 -44.99
CA LEU A 5 35.09 -20.67 -44.94
C LEU A 5 34.63 -22.10 -45.32
N ARG A 6 33.32 -22.38 -45.25
CA ARG A 6 32.68 -23.60 -45.76
C ARG A 6 31.25 -23.27 -46.21
N ARG A 7 30.86 -23.66 -47.43
CA ARG A 7 29.50 -23.46 -47.98
C ARG A 7 28.99 -24.74 -48.63
N THR A 8 28.76 -25.77 -47.83
CA THR A 8 28.14 -27.02 -48.32
C THR A 8 26.61 -26.88 -48.38
N ARG A 9 25.92 -27.81 -49.06
CA ARG A 9 24.45 -27.86 -49.05
C ARG A 9 23.89 -28.04 -47.63
N GLY A 10 24.58 -28.82 -46.79
CA GLY A 10 24.22 -29.01 -45.39
C GLY A 10 24.28 -27.71 -44.60
N ASP A 11 25.33 -26.90 -44.79
CA ASP A 11 25.48 -25.61 -44.12
C ASP A 11 24.36 -24.62 -44.50
N LEU A 12 23.96 -24.60 -45.78
CA LEU A 12 22.86 -23.75 -46.26
C LEU A 12 21.50 -24.20 -45.69
N ILE A 13 21.23 -25.50 -45.63
CA ILE A 13 20.01 -26.04 -45.02
C ILE A 13 20.00 -25.71 -43.52
N ALA A 14 21.09 -25.97 -42.80
CA ALA A 14 21.20 -25.69 -41.37
C ALA A 14 21.00 -24.19 -41.09
N THR A 15 21.65 -23.31 -41.87
CA THR A 15 21.47 -21.86 -41.76
C THR A 15 20.03 -21.45 -42.01
N GLY A 16 19.38 -22.00 -43.03
CA GLY A 16 17.97 -21.72 -43.33
C GLY A 16 17.03 -22.17 -42.22
N VAL A 17 17.26 -23.36 -41.66
CA VAL A 17 16.49 -23.89 -40.52
C VAL A 17 16.69 -23.02 -39.28
N ILE A 18 17.93 -22.71 -38.90
CA ILE A 18 18.22 -21.85 -37.75
C ILE A 18 17.56 -20.48 -37.94
N THR A 19 17.70 -19.88 -39.13
CA THR A 19 17.08 -18.58 -39.43
C THR A 19 15.56 -18.64 -39.30
N ALA A 20 14.92 -19.69 -39.84
CA ALA A 20 13.48 -19.86 -39.73
C ALA A 20 13.02 -20.06 -38.28
N VAL A 21 13.76 -20.85 -37.49
CA VAL A 21 13.48 -21.06 -36.06
C VAL A 21 13.67 -19.76 -35.28
N SER A 22 14.78 -19.05 -35.46
CA SER A 22 15.03 -17.77 -34.79
C SER A 22 13.99 -16.72 -35.17
N ALA A 23 13.64 -16.60 -36.45
CA ALA A 23 12.58 -15.69 -36.89
C ALA A 23 11.22 -16.07 -36.30
N GLY A 24 10.92 -17.38 -36.22
CA GLY A 24 9.72 -17.89 -35.56
C GLY A 24 9.68 -17.55 -34.08
N LEU A 25 10.76 -17.78 -33.34
CA LEU A 25 10.85 -17.45 -31.91
C LEU A 25 10.72 -15.94 -31.66
N LEU A 26 11.37 -15.10 -32.48
CA LEU A 26 11.25 -13.65 -32.39
C LEU A 26 9.83 -13.18 -32.71
N ALA A 27 9.20 -13.75 -33.74
CA ALA A 27 7.81 -13.44 -34.08
C ALA A 27 6.87 -13.82 -32.94
N THR A 28 7.02 -15.03 -32.37
CA THR A 28 6.23 -15.46 -31.21
C THR A 28 6.43 -14.49 -30.05
N ALA A 29 7.66 -14.22 -29.63
CA ALA A 29 7.95 -13.29 -28.53
C ALA A 29 7.37 -11.89 -28.79
N PHE A 30 7.43 -11.40 -30.03
CA PHE A 30 6.86 -10.11 -30.42
C PHE A 30 5.32 -10.08 -30.38
N PHE A 31 4.65 -11.15 -30.80
CA PHE A 31 3.19 -11.22 -30.78
C PHE A 31 2.62 -11.57 -29.41
N THR A 32 3.36 -12.27 -28.56
CA THR A 32 2.95 -12.63 -27.20
C THR A 32 3.52 -11.71 -26.12
N ALA A 33 4.18 -10.61 -26.50
CA ALA A 33 4.77 -9.67 -25.54
C ALA A 33 3.65 -9.04 -24.67
N PRO A 34 3.75 -9.10 -23.33
CA PRO A 34 2.71 -8.59 -22.42
C PRO A 34 2.37 -7.11 -22.62
N ILE A 35 3.31 -6.30 -23.10
CA ILE A 35 3.08 -4.88 -23.41
C ILE A 35 1.98 -4.66 -24.46
N ARG A 36 1.63 -5.70 -25.23
CA ARG A 36 0.53 -5.64 -26.22
C ARG A 36 -0.85 -5.96 -25.63
N SER A 37 -0.90 -6.44 -24.40
CA SER A 37 -2.13 -6.60 -23.61
C SER A 37 -2.22 -5.53 -22.52
N SER A 38 -1.50 -4.44 -22.69
CA SER A 38 -1.54 -3.28 -21.80
C SER A 38 -1.68 -2.01 -22.62
N GLU A 39 -2.54 -1.11 -22.17
CA GLU A 39 -2.81 0.15 -22.84
C GLU A 39 -2.76 1.26 -21.80
N LEU A 40 -1.88 2.23 -22.02
CA LEU A 40 -1.80 3.45 -21.22
C LEU A 40 -2.28 4.59 -22.11
N THR A 41 -3.29 5.30 -21.65
CA THR A 41 -3.75 6.56 -22.25
C THR A 41 -3.32 7.68 -21.32
N PRO A 42 -2.17 8.34 -21.57
CA PRO A 42 -1.67 9.41 -20.71
C PRO A 42 -2.58 10.64 -20.73
N ALA A 43 -2.36 11.54 -19.79
CA ALA A 43 -3.05 12.81 -19.75
C ALA A 43 -2.68 13.66 -20.98
N ALA A 44 -3.67 14.39 -21.52
CA ALA A 44 -3.45 15.27 -22.66
C ALA A 44 -2.45 16.40 -22.33
N GLU A 45 -2.47 16.86 -21.08
CA GLU A 45 -1.55 17.81 -20.49
C GLU A 45 -1.23 17.36 -19.06
N GLN A 46 -0.05 17.75 -18.57
CA GLN A 46 0.36 17.47 -17.19
C GLN A 46 -0.64 18.10 -16.22
N GLN A 47 -1.20 17.28 -15.32
CA GLN A 47 -2.09 17.73 -14.27
C GLN A 47 -1.32 18.54 -13.22
N GLU A 48 -2.01 19.50 -12.61
CA GLU A 48 -1.46 20.20 -11.46
C GLU A 48 -1.43 19.32 -10.21
N ASP A 49 -0.84 19.84 -9.13
CA ASP A 49 -1.01 19.24 -7.82
C ASP A 49 -2.25 19.85 -7.17
N TYR A 50 -3.34 19.08 -7.11
CA TYR A 50 -4.57 19.55 -6.49
C TYR A 50 -4.46 19.62 -4.96
N GLY A 51 -3.44 18.95 -4.39
CA GLY A 51 -3.19 18.93 -2.95
C GLY A 51 -4.29 18.24 -2.15
N GLN A 52 -4.35 18.61 -0.87
CA GLN A 52 -5.30 18.10 0.12
C GLN A 52 -6.20 19.24 0.61
N LEU A 53 -7.37 18.89 1.15
CA LEU A 53 -8.29 19.85 1.72
C LEU A 53 -7.66 20.63 2.87
N ALA A 54 -7.50 21.95 2.69
CA ALA A 54 -6.79 22.79 3.64
C ALA A 54 -7.61 23.20 4.87
N VAL A 55 -8.94 23.27 4.75
CA VAL A 55 -9.84 23.78 5.80
C VAL A 55 -11.05 22.86 5.92
N VAL A 56 -11.53 22.68 7.15
CA VAL A 56 -12.75 21.92 7.43
C VAL A 56 -13.97 22.58 6.75
N PRO A 57 -14.73 21.86 5.91
CA PRO A 57 -15.88 22.41 5.21
C PRO A 57 -17.04 22.75 6.16
N GLU A 58 -17.94 23.62 5.71
CA GLU A 58 -19.21 23.87 6.41
C GLU A 58 -20.23 22.79 6.06
N SER A 59 -20.27 22.39 4.78
CA SER A 59 -21.14 21.32 4.28
C SER A 59 -20.46 20.45 3.22
N LEU A 60 -21.02 19.26 3.02
CA LEU A 60 -20.58 18.31 2.01
C LEU A 60 -21.79 17.88 1.17
N THR A 61 -21.64 17.93 -0.15
CA THR A 61 -22.68 17.48 -1.09
C THR A 61 -22.07 16.47 -2.05
N GLU A 62 -22.76 15.35 -2.27
CA GLU A 62 -22.33 14.37 -3.27
C GLU A 62 -22.27 15.01 -4.66
N SER A 63 -21.13 14.84 -5.33
CA SER A 63 -20.86 15.39 -6.66
C SER A 63 -20.92 14.29 -7.73
N PHE A 64 -20.11 13.24 -7.58
CA PHE A 64 -20.06 12.11 -8.49
C PHE A 64 -19.63 10.82 -7.79
N ARG A 65 -19.77 9.70 -8.52
CA ARG A 65 -19.36 8.36 -8.08
C ARG A 65 -18.49 7.70 -9.13
N LEU A 66 -17.55 6.86 -8.68
CA LEU A 66 -16.68 6.05 -9.53
C LEU A 66 -16.70 4.60 -9.03
N PRO A 67 -16.70 3.59 -9.91
CA PRO A 67 -16.47 2.21 -9.49
C PRO A 67 -15.01 2.03 -9.07
N ASP A 68 -14.78 1.28 -8.00
CA ASP A 68 -13.45 0.95 -7.49
C ASP A 68 -13.43 -0.42 -6.79
N SER A 69 -13.13 -1.46 -7.55
CA SER A 69 -12.88 -2.81 -7.05
C SER A 69 -11.41 -3.02 -6.64
N SER A 70 -10.65 -1.95 -6.34
CA SER A 70 -9.28 -2.09 -5.85
C SER A 70 -9.26 -2.79 -4.48
N PRO A 71 -8.23 -3.61 -4.17
CA PRO A 71 -8.15 -4.34 -2.89
C PRO A 71 -8.01 -3.47 -1.64
N SER A 72 -7.73 -2.16 -1.78
CA SER A 72 -7.58 -1.24 -0.64
C SER A 72 -8.92 -0.94 0.03
N SER A 73 -8.97 -0.88 1.35
CA SER A 73 -10.17 -0.41 2.09
C SER A 73 -10.25 1.12 2.20
N ALA A 74 -9.18 1.83 1.85
CA ALA A 74 -9.13 3.30 1.81
C ALA A 74 -9.11 3.84 0.37
N PRO A 75 -9.69 5.04 0.13
CA PRO A 75 -9.47 5.76 -1.12
C PRO A 75 -7.97 5.93 -1.39
N LEU A 76 -7.55 5.78 -2.65
CA LEU A 76 -6.20 6.15 -3.05
C LEU A 76 -6.25 7.52 -3.74
N VAL A 77 -5.58 8.50 -3.13
CA VAL A 77 -5.40 9.84 -3.71
C VAL A 77 -3.90 10.11 -3.88
N VAL A 78 -3.48 10.53 -5.08
CA VAL A 78 -2.08 10.87 -5.38
C VAL A 78 -2.03 12.23 -6.05
N ASN A 79 -1.34 13.20 -5.45
CA ASN A 79 -1.34 14.62 -5.88
C ASN A 79 -2.75 15.21 -6.06
N GLY A 80 -3.70 14.75 -5.24
CA GLY A 80 -5.10 15.14 -5.32
C GLY A 80 -5.87 14.57 -6.53
N LEU A 81 -5.30 13.60 -7.26
CA LEU A 81 -6.05 12.79 -8.23
C LEU A 81 -6.63 11.55 -7.53
N ILE A 82 -7.90 11.27 -7.80
CA ILE A 82 -8.62 10.09 -7.31
C ILE A 82 -8.25 8.90 -8.19
N ILE A 83 -7.62 7.89 -7.60
CA ILE A 83 -7.15 6.71 -8.32
C ILE A 83 -8.09 5.54 -8.01
N THR A 84 -8.75 5.02 -9.04
CA THR A 84 -9.63 3.85 -8.92
C THR A 84 -9.16 2.71 -9.81
N TYR A 85 -9.55 1.49 -9.46
CA TYR A 85 -9.40 0.32 -10.32
C TYR A 85 -10.74 -0.38 -10.51
N ASN A 86 -11.15 -0.58 -11.76
CA ASN A 86 -12.32 -1.38 -12.10
C ASN A 86 -12.11 -2.04 -13.46
N ASP A 87 -12.58 -3.28 -13.63
CA ASP A 87 -12.50 -4.03 -14.89
C ASP A 87 -11.11 -3.96 -15.55
N HIS A 88 -10.07 -4.33 -14.81
CA HIS A 88 -8.67 -4.35 -15.27
C HIS A 88 -8.08 -2.98 -15.65
N THR A 89 -8.74 -1.88 -15.29
CA THR A 89 -8.35 -0.53 -15.65
C THR A 89 -8.15 0.32 -14.41
N ILE A 90 -6.96 0.88 -14.27
CA ILE A 90 -6.68 1.98 -13.33
C ILE A 90 -7.07 3.28 -14.01
N THR A 91 -7.82 4.13 -13.31
CA THR A 91 -8.23 5.45 -13.79
C THR A 91 -7.81 6.51 -12.79
N ALA A 92 -7.14 7.56 -13.25
CA ALA A 92 -6.97 8.78 -12.48
C ALA A 92 -8.05 9.79 -12.85
N THR A 93 -8.77 10.27 -11.85
CA THR A 93 -9.86 11.23 -11.99
C THR A 93 -9.52 12.51 -11.22
N THR A 94 -9.75 13.65 -11.84
CA THR A 94 -9.59 14.97 -11.21
C THR A 94 -10.62 15.18 -10.09
N PRO A 95 -10.37 16.12 -9.14
CA PRO A 95 -11.36 16.50 -8.13
C PRO A 95 -12.72 16.92 -8.71
N GLU A 96 -12.74 17.42 -9.94
CA GLU A 96 -13.93 17.85 -10.69
C GLU A 96 -14.68 16.70 -11.37
N GLY A 97 -14.09 15.50 -11.45
CA GLY A 97 -14.69 14.30 -12.03
C GLY A 97 -14.27 13.97 -13.46
N ASP A 98 -13.35 14.74 -14.05
CA ASP A 98 -12.80 14.46 -15.37
C ASP A 98 -11.71 13.37 -15.31
N THR A 99 -11.74 12.42 -16.25
CA THR A 99 -10.67 11.43 -16.40
C THR A 99 -9.39 12.08 -16.91
N ALA A 100 -8.33 12.03 -16.10
CA ALA A 100 -7.01 12.52 -16.48
C ALA A 100 -6.27 11.50 -17.37
N TRP A 101 -6.19 10.24 -16.94
CA TRP A 101 -5.54 9.16 -17.68
C TRP A 101 -6.09 7.79 -17.28
N THR A 102 -5.83 6.78 -18.11
CA THR A 102 -6.19 5.39 -17.83
C THR A 102 -5.05 4.43 -18.13
N TYR A 103 -4.97 3.34 -17.37
CA TYR A 103 -4.07 2.23 -17.60
C TYR A 103 -4.82 0.90 -17.51
N THR A 104 -4.94 0.19 -18.63
CA THR A 104 -5.58 -1.12 -18.70
C THR A 104 -4.52 -2.21 -18.83
N ARG A 105 -4.64 -3.26 -18.02
CA ARG A 105 -3.81 -4.46 -18.11
C ARG A 105 -4.63 -5.69 -17.79
N ASP A 106 -4.66 -6.65 -18.71
CA ASP A 106 -5.38 -7.93 -18.57
C ASP A 106 -4.66 -8.91 -17.60
N LYS A 107 -4.54 -8.49 -16.35
CA LYS A 107 -3.99 -9.21 -15.20
C LYS A 107 -4.77 -8.82 -13.95
N GLU A 108 -4.84 -9.74 -12.99
CA GLU A 108 -5.38 -9.46 -11.67
C GLU A 108 -4.49 -8.46 -10.94
N LEU A 109 -5.08 -7.41 -10.36
CA LEU A 109 -4.39 -6.46 -9.51
C LEU A 109 -4.29 -7.02 -8.10
N CYS A 110 -3.08 -7.12 -7.58
CA CYS A 110 -2.80 -7.62 -6.23
C CYS A 110 -2.81 -6.48 -5.20
N THR A 111 -2.10 -5.38 -5.47
CA THR A 111 -2.08 -4.20 -4.61
C THR A 111 -2.03 -2.92 -5.44
N LEU A 112 -2.50 -1.83 -4.83
CA LEU A 112 -2.47 -0.50 -5.40
C LEU A 112 -2.08 0.50 -4.31
N ALA A 113 -1.05 1.28 -4.57
CA ALA A 113 -0.49 2.22 -3.60
C ALA A 113 -0.07 3.54 -4.27
N GLY A 114 0.12 4.57 -3.46
CA GLY A 114 0.64 5.87 -3.88
C GLY A 114 1.91 6.21 -3.11
N ALA A 115 2.95 6.64 -3.83
CA ALA A 115 4.15 7.26 -3.25
C ALA A 115 4.96 7.97 -4.34
N TRP A 116 5.79 8.94 -3.96
CA TRP A 116 6.70 9.63 -4.87
C TRP A 116 6.03 10.25 -6.11
N ASP A 117 4.83 10.81 -5.95
CA ASP A 117 3.98 11.33 -7.03
C ASP A 117 3.60 10.26 -8.07
N LYS A 118 3.60 8.97 -7.68
CA LYS A 118 3.31 7.83 -8.55
C LYS A 118 2.20 6.96 -7.99
N VAL A 119 1.45 6.38 -8.91
CA VAL A 119 0.59 5.22 -8.68
C VAL A 119 1.43 3.97 -8.90
N VAL A 120 1.53 3.12 -7.88
CA VAL A 120 2.27 1.86 -7.90
C VAL A 120 1.27 0.72 -7.86
N ALA A 121 1.21 -0.04 -8.96
CA ALA A 121 0.28 -1.13 -9.14
C ALA A 121 1.03 -2.46 -9.27
N ASP A 122 0.77 -3.38 -8.35
CA ASP A 122 1.31 -4.74 -8.41
C ASP A 122 0.27 -5.69 -9.00
N TYR A 123 0.67 -6.45 -10.02
CA TYR A 123 -0.19 -7.40 -10.71
C TYR A 123 0.29 -8.82 -10.48
N ARG A 124 -0.65 -9.76 -10.63
CA ARG A 124 -0.34 -11.19 -10.69
C ARG A 124 0.42 -11.52 -11.97
N GLY A 125 1.69 -11.87 -11.81
CA GLY A 125 2.56 -12.43 -12.83
C GLY A 125 2.42 -13.96 -12.94
N ASN A 126 3.41 -14.60 -13.55
CA ASN A 126 3.44 -16.06 -13.68
C ASN A 126 3.88 -16.79 -12.40
N GLY A 127 4.53 -16.08 -11.47
CA GLY A 127 5.01 -16.60 -10.20
C GLY A 127 4.47 -15.79 -9.03
N GLY A 128 3.16 -15.50 -9.04
CA GLY A 128 2.48 -14.73 -8.00
C GLY A 128 2.46 -13.21 -8.22
N CYS A 129 2.16 -12.46 -7.16
CA CYS A 129 2.16 -11.00 -7.15
C CYS A 129 3.60 -10.48 -7.11
N GLY A 130 3.97 -9.59 -8.03
CA GLY A 130 5.36 -9.16 -8.23
C GLY A 130 5.63 -8.49 -9.60
N ASP A 131 4.60 -8.37 -10.45
CA ASP A 131 4.67 -7.65 -11.73
C ASP A 131 4.24 -6.18 -11.55
N VAL A 132 5.15 -5.36 -11.02
CA VAL A 132 4.85 -4.00 -10.58
C VAL A 132 5.10 -2.95 -11.67
N VAL A 133 4.15 -2.03 -11.81
CA VAL A 133 4.22 -0.84 -12.66
C VAL A 133 4.08 0.41 -11.80
N GLY A 134 4.98 1.38 -12.00
CA GLY A 134 4.86 2.74 -11.48
C GLY A 134 4.47 3.69 -12.60
N ILE A 135 3.40 4.46 -12.37
CA ILE A 135 2.85 5.46 -13.30
C ILE A 135 2.95 6.82 -12.62
N ASP A 136 3.51 7.81 -13.31
CA ASP A 136 3.49 9.20 -12.81
C ASP A 136 2.03 9.68 -12.71
N ALA A 137 1.63 10.12 -11.51
CA ALA A 137 0.24 10.46 -11.27
C ALA A 137 -0.22 11.67 -12.08
N LYS A 138 0.65 12.67 -12.31
CA LYS A 138 0.28 13.92 -12.98
C LYS A 138 0.24 13.78 -14.50
N THR A 139 1.05 12.90 -15.08
CA THR A 139 1.12 12.74 -16.55
C THR A 139 0.45 11.48 -17.05
N GLY A 140 0.31 10.44 -16.22
CA GLY A 140 -0.09 9.12 -16.67
C GLY A 140 0.97 8.47 -17.57
N GLU A 141 2.25 8.80 -17.40
CA GLU A 141 3.36 8.16 -18.12
C GLU A 141 4.01 7.03 -17.31
N TYR A 142 4.54 6.02 -18.00
CA TYR A 142 5.33 4.97 -17.35
C TYR A 142 6.58 5.57 -16.70
N ALA A 143 6.73 5.34 -15.40
CA ALA A 143 7.90 5.79 -14.65
C ALA A 143 8.92 4.66 -14.43
N SER A 144 8.44 3.48 -14.02
CA SER A 144 9.30 2.35 -13.63
C SER A 144 8.53 1.03 -13.70
N THR A 145 9.23 -0.07 -13.94
CA THR A 145 8.63 -1.41 -13.96
C THR A 145 9.58 -2.42 -13.32
N ARG A 146 9.04 -3.40 -12.62
CA ARG A 146 9.78 -4.58 -12.18
C ARG A 146 8.94 -5.84 -12.33
N SER A 147 9.61 -6.98 -12.36
CA SER A 147 8.99 -8.29 -12.34
C SER A 147 9.88 -9.22 -11.53
N ALA A 148 9.31 -9.85 -10.52
CA ALA A 148 9.95 -10.86 -9.69
C ALA A 148 8.91 -11.91 -9.27
N PRO A 149 9.33 -13.14 -8.97
CA PRO A 149 8.48 -14.08 -8.25
C PRO A 149 8.05 -13.47 -6.90
N GLY A 150 6.83 -13.75 -6.49
CA GLY A 150 6.31 -13.32 -5.21
C GLY A 150 5.10 -14.15 -4.76
N PRO A 151 4.54 -13.86 -3.59
CA PRO A 151 3.46 -14.66 -3.02
C PRO A 151 2.16 -14.56 -3.84
N ASP A 152 1.29 -15.56 -3.70
CA ASP A 152 -0.01 -15.54 -4.37
C ASP A 152 -0.97 -14.50 -3.78
N GLN A 153 -0.91 -14.26 -2.48
CA GLN A 153 -1.73 -13.26 -1.80
C GLN A 153 -0.83 -12.32 -1.03
N VAL A 154 -1.11 -11.03 -1.15
CA VAL A 154 -0.29 -9.97 -0.57
C VAL A 154 -1.16 -8.82 -0.08
N ALA A 155 -0.72 -8.15 0.98
CA ALA A 155 -1.25 -6.87 1.42
C ALA A 155 -0.24 -5.76 1.16
N ASN A 156 -0.72 -4.54 0.94
CA ASN A 156 0.14 -3.39 0.69
C ASN A 156 0.93 -3.00 1.96
N VAL A 157 2.21 -2.67 1.78
CA VAL A 157 3.04 -2.03 2.82
C VAL A 157 3.60 -0.75 2.21
N SER A 158 3.10 0.40 2.66
CA SER A 158 3.48 1.68 2.06
C SER A 158 3.68 2.79 3.06
N SER A 159 4.58 3.70 2.70
CA SER A 159 4.81 5.01 3.29
C SER A 159 5.17 5.99 2.18
N ASN A 160 5.45 7.25 2.55
CA ASN A 160 5.95 8.24 1.60
C ASN A 160 7.32 7.87 0.98
N ASP A 161 8.10 7.01 1.63
CA ASP A 161 9.47 6.68 1.24
C ASP A 161 9.63 5.30 0.62
N ARG A 162 8.74 4.36 0.95
CA ARG A 162 8.81 2.95 0.54
C ARG A 162 7.42 2.45 0.18
N VAL A 163 7.34 1.68 -0.90
CA VAL A 163 6.14 0.92 -1.28
C VAL A 163 6.55 -0.53 -1.43
N GLY A 164 5.65 -1.45 -1.11
CA GLY A 164 5.96 -2.85 -1.03
C GLY A 164 4.73 -3.69 -0.76
N TYR A 165 4.98 -4.94 -0.42
CA TYR A 165 3.95 -5.84 0.04
C TYR A 165 4.42 -6.71 1.19
N VAL A 166 3.45 -7.34 1.85
CA VAL A 166 3.63 -8.41 2.84
C VAL A 166 2.72 -9.59 2.52
N SER A 167 3.22 -10.79 2.76
CA SER A 167 2.45 -12.02 2.94
C SER A 167 2.92 -12.74 4.20
N SER A 168 2.32 -13.88 4.52
CA SER A 168 2.78 -14.72 5.63
C SER A 168 4.20 -15.24 5.45
N GLN A 169 4.75 -15.20 4.24
CA GLN A 169 6.07 -15.75 3.96
C GLN A 169 7.11 -14.67 3.70
N HIS A 170 6.72 -13.52 3.16
CA HIS A 170 7.67 -12.60 2.53
C HIS A 170 7.21 -11.14 2.68
N VAL A 171 8.15 -10.27 3.02
CA VAL A 171 8.01 -8.81 2.89
C VAL A 171 9.01 -8.31 1.88
N GLU A 172 8.51 -7.48 0.96
CA GLU A 172 9.35 -6.82 -0.01
C GLU A 172 9.08 -5.33 -0.08
N LEU A 173 10.15 -4.52 -0.04
CA LEU A 173 10.06 -3.06 -0.18
C LEU A 173 10.83 -2.60 -1.41
N TRP A 174 10.34 -1.53 -2.00
CA TRP A 174 10.93 -0.83 -3.15
C TRP A 174 11.11 0.64 -2.84
N ARG A 175 12.11 1.24 -3.51
CA ARG A 175 12.26 2.70 -3.60
C ARG A 175 11.57 3.24 -4.85
N SER A 176 11.68 4.55 -5.07
CA SER A 176 10.96 5.28 -6.11
C SER A 176 11.20 4.86 -7.57
N ASP A 177 12.27 4.12 -7.87
CA ASP A 177 12.55 3.55 -9.20
C ASP A 177 12.22 2.04 -9.29
N LEU A 178 11.49 1.52 -8.31
CA LEU A 178 11.12 0.10 -8.15
C LEU A 178 12.32 -0.85 -7.99
N VAL A 179 13.49 -0.34 -7.64
CA VAL A 179 14.58 -1.18 -7.14
C VAL A 179 14.21 -1.67 -5.74
N ARG A 180 14.31 -2.99 -5.56
CA ARG A 180 14.11 -3.65 -4.27
C ARG A 180 15.14 -3.18 -3.26
N THR A 181 14.66 -2.72 -2.11
CA THR A 181 15.49 -2.32 -0.97
C THR A 181 15.49 -3.37 0.12
N VAL A 182 14.39 -4.09 0.33
CA VAL A 182 14.30 -5.19 1.31
C VAL A 182 13.64 -6.41 0.68
N GLU A 183 14.19 -7.58 0.99
CA GLU A 183 13.60 -8.91 0.84
C GLU A 183 13.77 -9.65 2.18
N TYR A 184 12.66 -9.90 2.89
CA TYR A 184 12.66 -10.50 4.23
C TYR A 184 11.67 -11.67 4.34
N GLY A 185 12.12 -12.80 4.88
CA GLY A 185 11.31 -13.98 5.18
C GLY A 185 11.72 -15.21 4.38
N THR A 186 10.77 -16.09 4.08
CA THR A 186 10.99 -17.31 3.28
C THR A 186 11.08 -16.96 1.78
N ILE A 187 12.29 -17.06 1.22
CA ILE A 187 12.54 -16.68 -0.19
C ILE A 187 12.47 -17.91 -1.11
N GLU A 188 11.64 -17.82 -2.15
CA GLU A 188 11.59 -18.87 -3.18
C GLU A 188 12.87 -18.85 -4.02
N ALA A 189 13.61 -19.97 -4.00
CA ALA A 189 14.85 -20.16 -4.76
C ALA A 189 15.91 -19.07 -4.51
N PRO A 190 16.47 -19.00 -3.28
CA PRO A 190 17.45 -17.97 -2.93
C PRO A 190 18.69 -18.07 -3.83
N GLN A 191 19.20 -16.91 -4.27
CA GLN A 191 20.40 -16.83 -5.09
C GLN A 191 21.65 -17.27 -4.33
N GLU A 192 21.71 -16.94 -3.05
CA GLU A 192 22.77 -17.28 -2.11
C GLU A 192 22.12 -17.85 -0.84
N PRO A 193 22.64 -18.96 -0.28
CA PRO A 193 22.12 -19.53 0.95
C PRO A 193 22.41 -18.63 2.17
N ASP A 194 21.65 -18.82 3.24
CA ASP A 194 21.89 -18.23 4.57
C ASP A 194 21.90 -16.68 4.59
N MET A 195 21.15 -16.04 3.69
CA MET A 195 21.03 -14.58 3.61
C MET A 195 19.97 -13.99 4.55
N GLN A 196 18.98 -14.80 4.94
CA GLN A 196 17.82 -14.38 5.73
C GLN A 196 18.07 -14.61 7.23
N PRO A 197 17.75 -13.64 8.10
CA PRO A 197 17.96 -13.77 9.54
C PRO A 197 16.91 -14.67 10.22
N ASN A 198 15.66 -14.64 9.74
CA ASN A 198 14.57 -15.49 10.20
C ASN A 198 13.67 -15.84 9.01
N GLU A 199 13.12 -17.06 9.01
CA GLU A 199 12.19 -17.56 7.99
C GLU A 199 10.92 -18.06 8.69
N CYS A 200 10.17 -17.13 9.28
CA CYS A 200 8.99 -17.40 10.09
C CYS A 200 7.73 -16.81 9.46
N PRO A 201 6.53 -17.36 9.76
CA PRO A 201 5.28 -16.72 9.40
C PRO A 201 5.19 -15.27 9.88
N ILE A 202 5.11 -14.34 8.93
CA ILE A 202 4.94 -12.91 9.19
C ILE A 202 3.47 -12.64 9.47
N THR A 203 3.17 -11.95 10.56
CA THR A 203 1.79 -11.69 10.99
C THR A 203 1.33 -10.26 10.74
N SER A 204 2.26 -9.32 10.62
CA SER A 204 1.97 -7.94 10.22
C SER A 204 3.26 -7.20 9.83
N ALA A 205 3.17 -6.18 8.98
CA ALA A 205 4.32 -5.38 8.56
C ALA A 205 3.94 -3.92 8.32
N LEU A 206 4.80 -3.00 8.75
CA LEU A 206 4.69 -1.56 8.49
C LEU A 206 6.07 -0.97 8.16
N THR A 207 6.10 0.06 7.33
CA THR A 207 7.33 0.79 7.00
C THR A 207 7.12 2.30 7.13
N ARG A 208 8.16 3.03 7.49
CA ARG A 208 8.20 4.49 7.44
C ARG A 208 9.64 4.98 7.35
N THR A 209 9.93 5.90 6.43
CA THR A 209 11.29 6.40 6.19
C THR A 209 12.30 5.27 5.94
N GLU A 210 13.24 5.07 6.86
CA GLU A 210 14.29 4.05 6.79
C GLU A 210 14.05 2.86 7.75
N LEU A 211 12.84 2.74 8.32
CA LEU A 211 12.48 1.67 9.24
C LEU A 211 11.44 0.74 8.62
N LEU A 212 11.70 -0.56 8.71
CA LEU A 212 10.73 -1.63 8.53
C LEU A 212 10.52 -2.32 9.87
N ALA A 213 9.27 -2.48 10.28
CA ALA A 213 8.89 -3.30 11.42
C ALA A 213 8.02 -4.45 10.94
N VAL A 214 8.31 -5.66 11.41
CA VAL A 214 7.50 -6.85 11.16
C VAL A 214 7.21 -7.55 12.47
N THR A 215 6.01 -8.10 12.60
CA THR A 215 5.73 -9.12 13.62
C THR A 215 5.70 -10.48 12.97
N GLU A 216 6.23 -11.48 13.66
CA GLU A 216 6.33 -12.86 13.16
C GLU A 216 6.18 -13.88 14.29
N VAL A 217 5.83 -15.12 13.94
CA VAL A 217 5.73 -16.23 14.89
C VAL A 217 6.81 -17.27 14.59
N CYS A 218 7.79 -17.42 15.48
CA CYS A 218 8.92 -18.34 15.34
C CYS A 218 8.94 -19.33 16.51
N ASP A 219 9.12 -20.64 16.28
CA ASP A 219 9.39 -21.68 17.28
C ASP A 219 8.77 -21.47 18.68
N GLY A 220 7.47 -21.16 18.72
CA GLY A 220 6.68 -21.01 19.96
C GLY A 220 6.65 -19.62 20.59
N GLY A 221 7.24 -18.61 19.94
CA GLY A 221 7.22 -17.21 20.36
C GLY A 221 6.71 -16.27 19.26
N THR A 222 6.17 -15.13 19.67
CA THR A 222 5.85 -14.01 18.77
C THR A 222 6.92 -12.95 18.92
N PHE A 223 7.39 -12.36 17.83
CA PHE A 223 8.47 -11.39 17.84
C PHE A 223 8.11 -10.14 17.04
N LEU A 224 8.53 -8.98 17.56
CA LEU A 224 8.67 -7.74 16.80
C LEU A 224 10.11 -7.62 16.35
N ARG A 225 10.32 -7.39 15.06
CA ARG A 225 11.63 -7.22 14.44
C ARG A 225 11.73 -5.85 13.79
N PHE A 226 12.80 -5.14 14.12
CA PHE A 226 13.14 -3.85 13.51
C PHE A 226 14.27 -4.03 12.52
N GLN A 227 14.10 -3.48 11.32
CA GLN A 227 15.02 -3.63 10.20
C GLN A 227 15.26 -2.29 9.53
N ASN A 228 16.46 -2.11 8.99
CA ASN A 228 16.74 -1.03 8.06
C ASN A 228 15.94 -1.24 6.77
N ALA A 229 15.23 -0.22 6.29
CA ALA A 229 14.51 -0.30 5.02
C ALA A 229 15.44 -0.12 3.79
N THR A 230 16.74 0.13 4.03
CA THR A 230 17.81 0.25 3.03
C THR A 230 19.11 -0.41 3.52
N PRO A 231 19.15 -1.74 3.68
CA PRO A 231 20.37 -2.47 3.97
C PRO A 231 21.39 -2.36 2.83
N GLU A 232 22.65 -2.70 3.11
CA GLU A 232 23.72 -2.77 2.09
C GLU A 232 23.41 -3.77 0.96
N ASP A 233 22.73 -4.88 1.28
CA ASP A 233 22.20 -5.84 0.31
C ASP A 233 20.73 -6.11 0.61
N SER A 234 19.84 -5.86 -0.36
CA SER A 234 18.40 -6.10 -0.20
C SER A 234 18.04 -7.53 0.22
N ARG A 235 18.89 -8.51 -0.09
CA ARG A 235 18.69 -9.93 0.21
C ARG A 235 19.16 -10.32 1.61
N SER A 236 19.94 -9.44 2.26
CA SER A 236 20.47 -9.63 3.62
C SER A 236 19.99 -8.50 4.52
N PRO A 237 18.79 -8.65 5.12
CA PRO A 237 18.22 -7.64 5.99
C PRO A 237 19.14 -7.24 7.15
N GLU A 238 19.28 -5.94 7.39
CA GLU A 238 20.03 -5.40 8.52
C GLU A 238 19.09 -5.20 9.72
N MET A 239 19.30 -5.99 10.77
CA MET A 239 18.49 -5.96 11.98
C MET A 239 18.95 -4.84 12.93
N ASN A 240 18.00 -4.01 13.38
CA ASN A 240 18.24 -3.00 14.40
C ASN A 240 17.99 -3.56 15.81
N GLY A 241 16.88 -4.27 16.00
CA GLY A 241 16.43 -4.72 17.31
C GLY A 241 15.33 -5.76 17.20
N SER A 242 15.10 -6.47 18.30
CA SER A 242 14.08 -7.50 18.39
C SER A 242 13.47 -7.53 19.78
N VAL A 243 12.16 -7.76 19.85
CA VAL A 243 11.40 -7.86 21.09
C VAL A 243 10.54 -9.12 21.03
N GLU A 244 10.53 -9.91 22.10
CA GLU A 244 9.56 -11.01 22.27
C GLU A 244 8.24 -10.40 22.75
N LEU A 245 7.15 -10.77 22.09
CA LEU A 245 5.81 -10.23 22.30
C LEU A 245 4.87 -11.30 22.89
N PRO A 246 3.78 -10.87 23.55
CA PRO A 246 2.64 -11.73 23.82
C PRO A 246 2.08 -12.37 22.53
N GLU A 247 1.54 -13.59 22.67
CA GLU A 247 0.93 -14.30 21.55
C GLU A 247 -0.25 -13.51 20.97
N GLY A 248 -0.25 -13.36 19.64
CA GLY A 248 -1.31 -12.67 18.91
C GLY A 248 -1.13 -11.15 18.83
N ALA A 249 -0.06 -10.58 19.42
CA ALA A 249 0.26 -9.18 19.26
C ALA A 249 0.65 -8.84 17.81
N TYR A 250 0.22 -7.68 17.33
CA TYR A 250 0.45 -7.24 15.94
C TYR A 250 0.63 -5.71 15.87
N LEU A 251 1.21 -5.22 14.76
CA LEU A 251 1.50 -3.80 14.57
C LEU A 251 0.23 -2.96 14.42
N VAL A 252 0.21 -1.79 15.06
CA VAL A 252 -0.82 -0.76 14.91
C VAL A 252 -0.25 0.62 14.59
N GLY A 253 1.08 0.76 14.55
CA GLY A 253 1.71 2.02 14.16
C GLY A 253 3.21 1.90 14.00
N ILE A 254 3.79 2.82 13.24
CA ILE A 254 5.23 2.93 13.03
C ILE A 254 5.63 4.41 12.94
N SER A 255 6.75 4.76 13.55
CA SER A 255 7.39 6.08 13.44
C SER A 255 8.72 5.94 12.70
N GLN A 256 9.52 7.02 12.65
CA GLN A 256 10.85 6.96 12.05
C GLN A 256 11.82 6.05 12.83
N ASP A 257 11.59 5.90 14.14
CA ASP A 257 12.53 5.23 15.05
C ASP A 257 11.82 4.28 16.05
N ALA A 258 10.52 4.01 15.90
CA ALA A 258 9.73 3.17 16.80
C ALA A 258 8.60 2.44 16.07
N ALA A 259 8.06 1.40 16.70
CA ALA A 259 6.81 0.75 16.28
C ALA A 259 5.92 0.48 17.48
N ALA A 260 4.61 0.46 17.25
CA ALA A 260 3.61 0.16 18.26
C ALA A 260 2.86 -1.12 17.88
N ILE A 261 2.65 -1.97 18.88
CA ILE A 261 1.84 -3.18 18.78
C ILE A 261 0.61 -3.05 19.65
N TYR A 262 -0.48 -3.68 19.23
CA TYR A 262 -1.61 -3.97 20.10
C TYR A 262 -1.46 -5.39 20.63
N ASP A 263 -1.61 -5.56 21.95
CA ASP A 263 -1.71 -6.84 22.62
C ASP A 263 -3.18 -7.15 22.94
N PRO A 264 -3.81 -8.09 22.22
CA PRO A 264 -5.21 -8.47 22.46
C PRO A 264 -5.47 -9.04 23.85
N GLN A 265 -4.47 -9.62 24.53
CA GLN A 265 -4.66 -10.28 25.82
C GLN A 265 -4.80 -9.28 26.96
N SER A 266 -4.10 -8.15 26.86
CA SER A 266 -4.11 -7.08 27.85
C SER A 266 -4.93 -5.86 27.44
N SER A 267 -5.34 -5.77 26.17
CA SER A 267 -5.97 -4.57 25.59
C SER A 267 -5.09 -3.33 25.73
N GLU A 268 -3.80 -3.49 25.44
CA GLU A 268 -2.80 -2.42 25.53
C GLU A 268 -2.14 -2.17 24.18
N VAL A 269 -1.87 -0.90 23.89
CA VAL A 269 -0.93 -0.51 22.84
C VAL A 269 0.42 -0.23 23.48
N ARG A 270 1.44 -0.97 23.06
CA ARG A 270 2.82 -0.86 23.55
C ARG A 270 3.72 -0.42 22.42
N SER A 271 4.55 0.59 22.68
CA SER A 271 5.53 1.06 21.69
C SER A 271 6.96 0.75 22.11
N TYR A 272 7.78 0.43 21.12
CA TYR A 272 9.19 0.09 21.27
C TYR A 272 10.00 0.92 20.28
N ASN A 273 11.15 1.43 20.71
CA ASN A 273 12.09 2.02 19.78
C ASN A 273 12.77 0.93 18.92
N LYS A 274 13.47 1.35 17.86
CA LYS A 274 14.15 0.44 16.92
C LYS A 274 15.23 -0.45 17.55
N ASP A 275 15.70 -0.14 18.75
CA ASP A 275 16.65 -0.97 19.52
C ASP A 275 15.92 -2.05 20.36
N GLY A 276 14.58 -2.07 20.34
CA GLY A 276 13.75 -2.99 21.10
C GLY A 276 13.44 -2.55 22.54
N LYS A 277 13.70 -1.28 22.89
CA LYS A 277 13.39 -0.74 24.21
C LYS A 277 11.96 -0.23 24.26
N GLU A 278 11.17 -0.68 25.23
CA GLU A 278 9.83 -0.16 25.50
C GLU A 278 9.88 1.35 25.78
N LEU A 279 8.98 2.10 25.14
CA LEU A 279 8.83 3.54 25.28
C LEU A 279 7.58 3.89 26.08
N LYS A 280 6.43 3.37 25.64
CA LYS A 280 5.10 3.72 26.15
C LYS A 280 4.20 2.51 26.21
N VAL A 281 3.25 2.57 27.16
CA VAL A 281 2.13 1.65 27.27
C VAL A 281 0.87 2.50 27.41
N SER A 282 -0.15 2.20 26.61
CA SER A 282 -1.44 2.88 26.63
C SER A 282 -2.54 1.84 26.76
N GLU A 283 -3.36 1.93 27.80
CA GLU A 283 -4.59 1.13 27.88
C GLU A 283 -5.58 1.62 26.81
N VAL A 284 -6.16 0.69 26.05
CA VAL A 284 -7.18 0.97 25.05
C VAL A 284 -8.39 0.05 25.27
N PRO A 285 -9.56 0.38 24.71
CA PRO A 285 -10.66 -0.57 24.63
C PRO A 285 -10.22 -1.85 23.92
N GLU A 286 -10.90 -2.97 24.22
CA GLU A 286 -10.74 -4.20 23.45
C GLU A 286 -11.10 -3.92 21.99
N LEU A 287 -10.11 -4.07 21.11
CA LEU A 287 -10.27 -3.88 19.68
C LEU A 287 -10.74 -5.19 19.04
N PRO A 288 -11.66 -5.13 18.06
CA PRO A 288 -11.97 -6.28 17.22
C PRO A 288 -10.74 -6.85 16.52
N GLU A 289 -10.81 -8.12 16.12
CA GLU A 289 -9.75 -8.74 15.34
C GLU A 289 -9.55 -7.99 14.01
N ALA A 290 -8.29 -7.73 13.67
CA ALA A 290 -7.93 -7.12 12.41
C ALA A 290 -8.33 -8.03 11.24
N GLU A 291 -8.62 -7.43 10.09
CA GLU A 291 -8.86 -8.19 8.87
C GLU A 291 -7.64 -9.04 8.52
N GLN A 292 -7.88 -10.29 8.12
CA GLN A 292 -6.84 -11.26 7.81
C GLN A 292 -6.69 -11.37 6.28
N LEU A 293 -5.45 -11.23 5.79
CA LEU A 293 -5.08 -11.52 4.41
C LEU A 293 -5.10 -13.04 4.16
N ASP A 294 -4.50 -13.79 5.09
CA ASP A 294 -4.40 -15.25 5.11
C ASP A 294 -4.47 -15.77 6.56
N ASP A 295 -4.17 -17.05 6.79
CA ASP A 295 -4.25 -17.65 8.13
C ASP A 295 -3.26 -17.07 9.17
N ALA A 296 -2.35 -16.17 8.77
CA ALA A 296 -1.34 -15.58 9.66
C ALA A 296 -1.27 -14.05 9.61
N THR A 297 -1.39 -13.47 8.42
CA THR A 297 -1.06 -12.07 8.12
C THR A 297 -2.29 -11.18 8.19
N ARG A 298 -2.17 -10.06 8.91
CA ARG A 298 -3.23 -9.05 9.01
C ARG A 298 -3.06 -7.95 7.97
N ILE A 299 -4.20 -7.43 7.52
CA ILE A 299 -4.30 -6.18 6.78
C ILE A 299 -4.43 -5.05 7.81
N LEU A 300 -3.55 -4.06 7.74
CA LEU A 300 -3.48 -2.98 8.71
C LEU A 300 -4.04 -1.67 8.13
N PRO A 301 -5.22 -1.20 8.57
CA PRO A 301 -5.78 0.08 8.15
C PRO A 301 -5.12 1.24 8.93
N VAL A 302 -3.84 1.48 8.63
CA VAL A 302 -3.07 2.60 9.17
C VAL A 302 -3.09 3.81 8.23
N HIS A 303 -2.84 4.99 8.77
CA HIS A 303 -2.62 6.20 7.96
C HIS A 303 -1.57 7.11 8.63
N ASP A 304 -0.69 7.71 7.82
CA ASP A 304 0.31 8.71 8.27
C ASP A 304 -0.28 10.10 8.05
N LEU A 305 -0.63 10.78 9.15
CA LEU A 305 -1.09 12.16 9.14
C LEU A 305 0.03 13.10 9.60
N PRO A 306 0.00 14.39 9.24
CA PRO A 306 1.05 15.35 9.59
C PRO A 306 1.44 15.38 11.08
N HIS A 307 0.49 15.09 11.99
CA HIS A 307 0.70 15.16 13.43
C HIS A 307 0.35 13.87 14.19
N HIS A 308 -0.12 12.82 13.52
CA HIS A 308 -0.55 11.58 14.15
C HIS A 308 -0.39 10.39 13.20
N MET A 309 -0.02 9.24 13.74
CA MET A 309 -0.32 7.97 13.08
C MET A 309 -1.72 7.53 13.51
N THR A 310 -2.50 6.94 12.61
CA THR A 310 -3.81 6.39 12.99
C THR A 310 -3.92 4.91 12.70
N TYR A 311 -4.72 4.21 13.50
CA TYR A 311 -5.11 2.82 13.27
C TYR A 311 -6.61 2.67 13.49
N HIS A 312 -7.30 2.07 12.52
CA HIS A 312 -8.72 1.77 12.60
C HIS A 312 -8.96 0.29 12.94
N ALA A 313 -9.93 0.01 13.82
CA ALA A 313 -10.36 -1.35 14.10
C ALA A 313 -11.83 -1.37 14.49
N GLY A 314 -12.68 -1.95 13.64
CA GLY A 314 -14.12 -2.02 13.87
C GLY A 314 -14.77 -0.63 13.92
N ASP A 315 -15.19 -0.19 15.09
CA ASP A 315 -15.74 1.15 15.34
C ASP A 315 -14.77 2.10 16.04
N TYR A 316 -13.52 1.68 16.28
CA TYR A 316 -12.50 2.49 16.94
C TYR A 316 -11.49 3.07 15.95
N LEU A 317 -11.10 4.32 16.19
CA LEU A 317 -9.97 4.98 15.58
C LEU A 317 -9.00 5.44 16.68
N LEU A 318 -7.79 4.88 16.66
CA LEU A 318 -6.70 5.26 17.53
C LEU A 318 -5.87 6.36 16.87
N LEU A 319 -5.45 7.35 17.67
CA LEU A 319 -4.44 8.34 17.31
C LEU A 319 -3.20 8.06 18.13
N LEU A 320 -2.06 7.94 17.46
CA LEU A 320 -0.77 7.70 18.07
C LEU A 320 0.16 8.89 17.81
N ASP A 321 0.92 9.28 18.83
CA ASP A 321 1.99 10.28 18.71
C ASP A 321 3.01 9.83 17.63
N PRO A 322 3.41 10.70 16.68
CA PRO A 322 4.22 10.31 15.54
C PRO A 322 5.69 10.02 15.88
N ALA A 323 6.14 10.23 17.11
CA ALA A 323 7.51 9.97 17.56
C ALA A 323 7.58 8.72 18.46
N GLU A 324 6.90 8.76 19.61
CA GLU A 324 6.94 7.71 20.63
C GLU A 324 5.76 6.71 20.53
N LEU A 325 4.76 6.99 19.69
CA LEU A 325 3.61 6.12 19.41
C LEU A 325 2.78 5.75 20.66
N ASN A 326 2.73 6.60 21.69
CA ASN A 326 1.67 6.47 22.69
C ASN A 326 0.32 6.85 22.07
N VAL A 327 -0.74 6.19 22.52
CA VAL A 327 -2.11 6.53 22.13
C VAL A 327 -2.45 7.88 22.77
N THR A 328 -2.68 8.89 21.93
CA THR A 328 -3.08 10.24 22.37
C THR A 328 -4.60 10.39 22.38
N GLY A 329 -5.32 9.63 21.54
CA GLY A 329 -6.77 9.68 21.44
C GLY A 329 -7.39 8.35 20.99
N VAL A 330 -8.61 8.09 21.44
CA VAL A 330 -9.43 6.94 21.06
C VAL A 330 -10.83 7.43 20.73
N PHE A 331 -11.28 7.23 19.49
CA PHE A 331 -12.59 7.67 19.03
C PHE A 331 -13.44 6.47 18.65
N GLN A 332 -14.61 6.35 19.25
CA GLN A 332 -15.60 5.33 18.92
C GLN A 332 -16.59 5.87 17.86
N GLY A 333 -17.11 4.99 17.02
CA GLY A 333 -18.03 5.31 15.93
C GLY A 333 -17.33 5.69 14.62
N ALA A 334 -16.05 5.40 14.49
CA ALA A 334 -15.30 5.57 13.24
C ALA A 334 -15.55 4.40 12.29
N LYS A 335 -15.86 4.69 11.03
CA LYS A 335 -16.14 3.70 9.99
C LYS A 335 -14.90 3.23 9.23
N GLY A 336 -13.77 3.90 9.39
CA GLY A 336 -12.53 3.66 8.67
C GLY A 336 -11.47 4.68 9.04
N THR A 337 -10.41 4.73 8.24
CA THR A 337 -9.37 5.76 8.38
C THR A 337 -9.88 7.12 7.92
N GLY A 338 -9.12 8.16 8.27
CA GLY A 338 -9.44 9.54 7.96
C GLY A 338 -8.22 10.32 7.50
N PHE A 339 -8.44 11.61 7.24
CA PHE A 339 -7.41 12.52 6.77
C PHE A 339 -7.41 13.82 7.58
N SER A 340 -6.33 14.58 7.50
CA SER A 340 -6.21 15.87 8.18
C SER A 340 -6.62 17.02 7.29
N ALA A 341 -7.40 17.96 7.83
CA ALA A 341 -7.62 19.28 7.23
C ALA A 341 -7.51 20.33 8.33
N ASP A 342 -6.65 21.34 8.15
CA ASP A 342 -6.22 22.25 9.21
C ASP A 342 -5.68 21.47 10.43
N ASP A 343 -5.87 21.97 11.65
CA ASP A 343 -5.55 21.26 12.89
C ASP A 343 -6.65 20.23 13.30
N ARG A 344 -7.29 19.58 12.33
CA ARG A 344 -8.40 18.63 12.57
C ARG A 344 -8.24 17.32 11.81
N LEU A 345 -8.73 16.25 12.42
CA LEU A 345 -8.90 14.94 11.78
C LEU A 345 -10.36 14.78 11.35
N LEU A 346 -10.56 14.40 10.10
CA LEU A 346 -11.85 14.09 9.52
C LEU A 346 -11.95 12.59 9.29
N TYR A 347 -12.97 11.94 9.83
CA TYR A 347 -13.25 10.52 9.58
C TYR A 347 -14.76 10.29 9.37
N ALA A 348 -15.12 9.21 8.68
CA ALA A 348 -16.53 8.86 8.49
C ALA A 348 -17.15 8.24 9.76
N SER A 349 -18.29 8.76 10.17
CA SER A 349 -19.17 8.24 11.24
C SER A 349 -20.52 7.85 10.67
N ASP A 350 -21.42 7.21 11.44
CA ASP A 350 -22.76 6.84 10.97
C ASP A 350 -23.56 8.00 10.35
N SER A 351 -23.43 9.21 10.90
CA SER A 351 -24.27 10.36 10.51
C SER A 351 -23.59 11.35 9.55
N GLY A 352 -22.33 11.10 9.18
CA GLY A 352 -21.57 11.99 8.29
C GLY A 352 -20.07 11.97 8.55
N ILE A 353 -19.39 13.09 8.30
CA ILE A 353 -17.95 13.24 8.58
C ILE A 353 -17.75 13.90 9.95
N ALA A 354 -17.16 13.16 10.88
CA ALA A 354 -16.81 13.67 12.21
C ALA A 354 -15.55 14.54 12.10
N VAL A 355 -15.57 15.70 12.73
CA VAL A 355 -14.44 16.63 12.79
C VAL A 355 -13.88 16.62 14.20
N ILE A 356 -12.65 16.14 14.32
CA ILE A 356 -11.97 15.92 15.59
C ILE A 356 -10.92 16.99 15.83
N ASN A 357 -10.99 17.61 17.00
CA ASN A 357 -9.88 18.35 17.56
C ASN A 357 -8.98 17.39 18.34
N TRP A 358 -7.82 17.07 17.77
CA TRP A 358 -6.89 16.14 18.39
C TRP A 358 -6.18 16.73 19.62
N ASP A 359 -6.04 18.06 19.74
CA ASP A 359 -5.44 18.67 20.94
C ASP A 359 -6.34 18.51 22.18
N LYS A 360 -7.65 18.51 21.96
CA LYS A 360 -8.67 18.37 23.00
C LYS A 360 -9.21 16.95 23.12
N ASN A 361 -8.85 16.06 22.20
CA ASN A 361 -9.43 14.73 22.04
C ASN A 361 -10.98 14.75 22.06
N SER A 362 -11.58 15.61 21.24
CA SER A 362 -13.03 15.81 21.23
C SER A 362 -13.58 15.98 19.82
N VAL A 363 -14.76 15.40 19.58
CA VAL A 363 -15.57 15.68 18.39
C VAL A 363 -16.11 17.11 18.50
N GLU A 364 -15.75 17.99 17.57
CA GLU A 364 -16.24 19.36 17.53
C GLU A 364 -17.58 19.47 16.81
N LYS A 365 -17.73 18.78 15.69
CA LYS A 365 -18.96 18.72 14.90
C LYS A 365 -18.99 17.45 14.03
N ILE A 366 -20.18 17.13 13.53
CA ILE A 366 -20.38 16.13 12.45
C ILE A 366 -20.99 16.87 11.27
N ILE A 367 -20.33 16.83 10.12
CA ILE A 367 -20.84 17.36 8.86
C ILE A 367 -21.75 16.28 8.25
N PRO A 368 -23.08 16.51 8.12
CA PRO A 368 -23.99 15.49 7.65
C PRO A 368 -23.65 15.04 6.23
N VAL A 369 -23.71 13.72 6.00
CA VAL A 369 -23.60 13.12 4.65
C VAL A 369 -24.68 12.03 4.56
N ASP A 370 -25.53 12.13 3.55
CA ASP A 370 -26.51 11.08 3.26
C ASP A 370 -25.83 9.95 2.50
N ARG A 371 -25.86 8.74 3.07
CA ARG A 371 -25.27 7.52 2.47
C ARG A 371 -26.33 6.52 2.04
N GLY A 372 -27.61 6.89 2.10
CA GLY A 372 -28.73 5.98 1.86
C GLY A 372 -28.66 4.77 2.79
N ASP A 373 -28.73 3.58 2.20
CA ASP A 373 -28.74 2.30 2.94
C ASP A 373 -27.33 1.72 3.19
N TYR A 374 -26.26 2.41 2.80
CA TYR A 374 -24.90 1.91 2.99
C TYR A 374 -24.47 2.01 4.47
N SER A 375 -24.17 0.86 5.08
CA SER A 375 -23.78 0.76 6.49
C SER A 375 -22.40 0.11 6.73
N GLY A 376 -21.67 -0.21 5.65
CA GLY A 376 -20.36 -0.86 5.71
C GLY A 376 -19.23 0.07 6.18
N PRO A 377 -17.98 -0.41 6.14
CA PRO A 377 -16.79 0.41 6.42
C PRO A 377 -16.66 1.57 5.44
N ILE A 378 -16.15 2.70 5.93
CA ILE A 378 -15.92 3.91 5.14
C ILE A 378 -14.65 4.57 5.62
N SER A 379 -13.63 4.53 4.77
CA SER A 379 -12.42 5.32 4.92
C SER A 379 -12.51 6.55 4.02
N VAL A 380 -11.92 7.65 4.46
CA VAL A 380 -12.01 8.94 3.78
C VAL A 380 -10.64 9.57 3.57
N ASP A 381 -10.51 10.25 2.44
CA ASP A 381 -9.37 11.11 2.10
C ASP A 381 -9.88 12.38 1.39
N SER A 382 -9.00 13.21 0.85
CA SER A 382 -9.38 14.36 0.04
C SER A 382 -8.51 14.54 -1.20
N ALA A 383 -9.17 14.92 -2.29
CA ALA A 383 -8.61 15.27 -3.57
C ALA A 383 -8.87 16.78 -3.79
N GLY A 384 -7.87 17.62 -3.50
CA GLY A 384 -8.05 19.08 -3.47
C GLY A 384 -9.17 19.49 -2.51
N ALA A 385 -10.18 20.21 -3.01
CA ALA A 385 -11.35 20.63 -2.22
C ALA A 385 -12.46 19.56 -2.14
N THR A 386 -12.24 18.35 -2.67
CA THR A 386 -13.22 17.27 -2.68
C THR A 386 -12.89 16.25 -1.60
N VAL A 387 -13.84 15.91 -0.72
CA VAL A 387 -13.73 14.77 0.19
C VAL A 387 -14.10 13.50 -0.56
N VAL A 388 -13.32 12.45 -0.40
CA VAL A 388 -13.46 11.19 -1.11
C VAL A 388 -13.78 10.09 -0.10
N GLU A 389 -14.93 9.44 -0.25
CA GLU A 389 -15.29 8.27 0.57
C GLU A 389 -15.15 6.98 -0.25
N LYS A 390 -14.50 5.96 0.31
CA LYS A 390 -14.60 4.59 -0.22
C LYS A 390 -15.70 3.84 0.51
N ARG A 391 -16.71 3.40 -0.25
CA ARG A 391 -17.91 2.70 0.23
C ARG A 391 -17.99 1.34 -0.46
N GLY A 392 -17.24 0.35 0.03
CA GLY A 392 -17.12 -0.95 -0.65
C GLY A 392 -16.44 -0.77 -2.01
N ASP A 393 -17.10 -1.22 -3.08
CA ASP A 393 -16.56 -1.15 -4.46
C ASP A 393 -16.89 0.18 -5.17
N GLU A 394 -17.24 1.23 -4.44
CA GLU A 394 -17.51 2.57 -4.98
C GLU A 394 -16.67 3.64 -4.28
N ILE A 395 -16.18 4.60 -5.05
CA ILE A 395 -15.72 5.89 -4.58
C ILE A 395 -16.83 6.92 -4.75
N VAL A 396 -17.08 7.71 -3.70
CA VAL A 396 -18.03 8.82 -3.72
C VAL A 396 -17.28 10.11 -3.43
N ALA A 397 -17.33 11.04 -4.40
CA ALA A 397 -16.76 12.37 -4.27
C ALA A 397 -17.80 13.34 -3.69
N LEU A 398 -17.41 14.06 -2.64
CA LEU A 398 -18.22 15.05 -1.93
C LEU A 398 -17.57 16.42 -2.09
N SER A 399 -18.25 17.35 -2.75
CA SER A 399 -17.79 18.73 -2.86
C SER A 399 -17.91 19.44 -1.51
N ALA A 400 -16.82 20.09 -1.10
CA ALA A 400 -16.79 20.99 0.05
C ALA A 400 -17.39 22.35 -0.31
N GLU A 401 -18.30 22.84 0.54
CA GLU A 401 -18.79 24.23 0.53
C GLU A 401 -18.40 24.97 1.81
#